data_AF-A0A397UI99-F1
#
_entry.id   AF-A0A397UI99-F1
#
_cell.length_a   1.000
_cell.length_b   1.000
_cell.length_c   1.000
_cell.angle_alpha   90.00
_cell.angle_beta   90.00
_cell.angle_gamma   90.00
#
_symmetry.space_group_name_H-M   'P 1'
#
loop_
_entity.id
_entity.type
_entity.pdbx_description
1 polymer ?
#
loop_
_entity_poly.entity_id
_entity_poly.type
_entity_poly.pdbx_seq_one_letter_code
_entity_poly.pdbx_strand_id
1 'polypeptide(L)'
;MEDVKKCLECKTTVSQRFRQLGAEMWQEVVTKGLVRESWHDKMMLCSSCYMKYVVNPIKRGKKVTKKDVVEEIKIGVEETEETDALSNNFELVESIRSMAKILHNREVKEKQKPIYKFDELRRLLEDQDSNLIYFFDQLYLAARPSERNNQTMERMKKIIVFICYLLASLNNTQINAFKSDLAFYLDSARTSNEGLNTMANIGITTTSRTVNRKKRRY
;
A
#
# COMPACT_ATOMS: atom_id res chain seq x y z
N MET A 1 14.15 -37.15 -42.38
CA MET A 1 14.02 -37.35 -40.92
C MET A 1 13.49 -36.05 -40.37
N GLU A 2 12.21 -36.01 -40.00
CA GLU A 2 11.66 -34.80 -39.36
C GLU A 2 12.26 -34.67 -37.97
N ASP A 3 12.93 -33.55 -37.71
CA ASP A 3 13.47 -33.23 -36.39
C ASP A 3 12.35 -33.33 -35.35
N VAL A 4 12.43 -34.37 -34.52
CA VAL A 4 11.44 -34.62 -33.47
C VAL A 4 11.54 -33.47 -32.47
N LYS A 5 10.62 -32.51 -32.59
CA LYS A 5 10.55 -31.35 -31.70
C LYS A 5 10.40 -31.84 -30.26
N LYS A 6 11.37 -31.48 -29.42
CA LYS A 6 11.43 -31.88 -28.01
C LYS A 6 11.32 -30.64 -27.13
N CYS A 7 10.49 -30.73 -26.10
CA CYS A 7 10.38 -29.67 -25.11
C CYS A 7 11.66 -29.64 -24.28
N LEU A 8 12.30 -28.48 -24.17
CA LEU A 8 13.52 -28.36 -23.38
C LEU A 8 13.27 -28.60 -21.89
N GLU A 9 12.08 -28.22 -21.41
CA GLU A 9 11.68 -28.30 -20.00
C GLU A 9 11.30 -29.73 -19.58
N CYS A 10 10.19 -30.28 -20.12
CA CYS A 10 9.69 -31.60 -19.70
C CYS A 10 10.18 -32.75 -20.58
N LYS A 11 11.09 -32.48 -21.53
CA LYS A 11 11.65 -33.47 -22.47
C LYS A 11 10.62 -34.22 -23.33
N THR A 12 9.34 -33.82 -23.29
CA THR A 12 8.29 -34.45 -24.12
C THR A 12 8.52 -34.16 -25.60
N THR A 13 8.30 -35.18 -26.41
CA THR A 13 8.19 -35.09 -27.87
C THR A 13 6.72 -35.10 -28.33
N VAL A 14 5.79 -35.30 -27.40
CA VAL A 14 4.35 -35.38 -27.65
C VAL A 14 3.69 -34.10 -27.15
N SER A 15 3.40 -33.19 -28.08
CA SER A 15 2.59 -32.00 -27.82
C SER A 15 1.86 -31.57 -29.08
N GLN A 16 0.61 -31.11 -28.92
CA GLN A 16 -0.17 -30.59 -30.05
C GLN A 16 0.50 -29.39 -30.72
N ARG A 17 1.26 -28.58 -29.97
CA ARG A 17 2.04 -27.45 -30.50
C ARG A 17 3.32 -27.25 -29.70
N PHE A 18 4.42 -27.07 -30.41
CA PHE A 18 5.67 -26.55 -29.85
C PHE A 18 5.82 -25.08 -30.19
N ARG A 19 6.34 -24.31 -29.23
CA ARG A 19 6.53 -22.87 -29.34
C ARG A 19 7.99 -22.56 -29.10
N GLN A 20 8.55 -21.79 -30.02
CA GLN A 20 9.89 -21.26 -29.88
C GLN A 20 9.83 -19.98 -29.04
N LEU A 21 10.75 -19.85 -28.09
CA LEU A 21 10.90 -18.61 -27.36
C LEU A 21 11.76 -17.65 -28.21
N GLY A 22 11.10 -16.71 -28.90
CA GLY A 22 11.78 -15.69 -29.70
C GLY A 22 12.40 -14.58 -28.84
N ALA A 23 13.27 -13.77 -29.45
CA ALA A 23 14.07 -12.77 -28.75
C ALA A 23 13.26 -11.80 -27.87
N GLU A 24 12.11 -11.31 -28.34
CA GLU A 24 11.24 -10.41 -27.56
C GLU A 24 10.70 -11.08 -26.29
N MET A 25 10.18 -12.31 -26.42
CA MET A 25 9.67 -13.07 -25.28
C MET A 25 10.80 -13.53 -24.35
N TRP A 26 11.99 -13.83 -24.89
CA TRP A 26 13.16 -14.15 -24.08
C TRP A 26 13.60 -12.95 -23.23
N GLN A 27 13.66 -11.76 -23.81
CA GLN A 27 13.94 -10.52 -23.08
C GLN A 27 12.91 -10.27 -21.98
N GLU A 28 11.62 -10.52 -22.24
CA GLU A 28 10.59 -10.36 -21.20
C GLU A 28 10.73 -11.39 -20.06
N VAL A 29 11.12 -12.64 -20.38
CA VAL A 29 11.42 -13.68 -19.38
C VAL A 29 12.64 -13.31 -18.54
N VAL A 30 13.72 -12.80 -19.15
CA VAL A 30 14.93 -12.33 -18.47
C VAL A 30 14.63 -11.13 -17.57
N THR A 31 13.95 -10.12 -18.11
CA THR A 31 13.58 -8.90 -17.37
C THR A 31 12.73 -9.20 -16.14
N LYS A 32 11.89 -10.24 -16.20
CA LYS A 32 11.04 -10.67 -15.07
C LYS A 32 11.68 -11.73 -14.17
N GLY A 33 12.94 -12.11 -14.39
CA GLY A 33 13.64 -13.11 -13.58
C GLY A 33 13.03 -14.52 -13.68
N LEU A 34 12.35 -14.84 -14.79
CA LEU A 34 11.68 -16.13 -15.01
C LEU A 34 12.59 -17.16 -15.71
N VAL A 35 13.88 -16.87 -15.82
CA VAL A 35 14.87 -17.72 -16.50
C VAL A 35 15.16 -18.96 -15.65
N ARG A 36 15.19 -20.13 -16.30
CA ARG A 36 15.65 -21.38 -15.68
C ARG A 36 17.05 -21.71 -16.15
N GLU A 37 17.78 -22.52 -15.38
CA GLU A 37 19.19 -22.85 -15.62
C GLU A 37 19.46 -23.42 -17.02
N SER A 38 18.53 -24.20 -17.57
CA SER A 38 18.69 -24.82 -18.89
C SER A 38 18.15 -23.97 -20.05
N TRP A 39 17.60 -22.79 -19.77
CA TRP A 39 16.91 -21.98 -20.76
C TRP A 39 17.89 -21.07 -21.51
N HIS A 40 17.77 -21.04 -22.83
CA HIS A 40 18.52 -20.13 -23.71
C HIS A 40 17.62 -19.57 -24.82
N ASP A 41 18.10 -18.52 -25.50
CA ASP A 41 17.38 -17.93 -26.63
C ASP A 41 17.03 -19.00 -27.69
N LYS A 42 15.87 -18.84 -28.34
CA LYS A 42 15.36 -19.74 -29.40
C LYS A 42 15.06 -21.17 -28.96
N MET A 43 14.98 -21.47 -27.67
CA MET A 43 14.60 -22.81 -27.19
C MET A 43 13.16 -23.18 -27.57
N MET A 44 12.88 -24.48 -27.56
CA MET A 44 11.56 -25.03 -27.86
C MET A 44 10.86 -25.53 -26.60
N LEU A 45 9.64 -25.05 -26.36
CA LEU A 45 8.78 -25.52 -25.28
C LEU A 45 7.50 -26.15 -25.87
N CYS A 46 6.99 -27.20 -25.24
CA CYS A 46 5.64 -27.66 -25.53
C CYS A 46 4.63 -26.61 -25.10
N SER A 47 3.43 -26.60 -25.70
CA SER A 47 2.43 -25.56 -25.40
C SER A 47 2.05 -25.51 -23.91
N SER A 48 2.10 -26.64 -23.21
CA SER A 48 1.84 -26.69 -21.76
C SER A 48 2.93 -25.96 -20.97
N CYS A 49 4.21 -26.30 -21.18
CA CYS A 49 5.33 -25.62 -20.53
C CYS A 49 5.42 -24.14 -20.90
N TYR A 50 5.17 -23.80 -22.17
CA TYR A 50 5.15 -22.41 -22.62
C TYR A 50 4.07 -21.59 -21.89
N MET A 51 2.84 -22.11 -21.79
CA MET A 51 1.79 -21.38 -21.07
C MET A 51 2.08 -21.33 -19.56
N LYS A 52 2.56 -22.42 -18.98
CA LYS A 52 2.82 -22.53 -17.53
C LYS A 52 3.97 -21.65 -17.06
N TYR A 53 5.07 -21.58 -17.80
CA TYR A 53 6.32 -20.96 -17.36
C TYR A 53 6.63 -19.63 -18.03
N VAL A 54 6.06 -19.36 -19.21
CA VAL A 54 6.28 -18.11 -19.93
C VAL A 54 5.03 -17.22 -19.82
N VAL A 55 3.93 -17.61 -20.45
CA VAL A 55 2.77 -16.72 -20.63
C VAL A 55 2.02 -16.44 -19.33
N ASN A 56 1.70 -17.46 -18.55
CA ASN A 56 0.91 -17.30 -17.33
C ASN A 56 1.68 -16.52 -16.25
N PRO A 57 2.99 -16.77 -16.00
CA PRO A 57 3.77 -15.96 -15.07
C PRO A 57 3.93 -14.51 -15.53
N ILE A 58 4.19 -14.29 -16.83
CA ILE A 58 4.25 -12.94 -17.41
C ILE A 58 2.93 -12.18 -17.21
N LYS A 59 1.79 -12.86 -17.38
CA LYS A 59 0.45 -12.30 -17.16
C LYS A 59 0.10 -12.14 -15.68
N ARG A 60 0.59 -13.01 -14.79
CA ARG A 60 0.38 -12.93 -13.33
C ARG A 60 1.07 -11.72 -12.71
N GLY A 61 2.20 -11.28 -13.27
CA GLY A 61 2.80 -9.97 -12.94
C GLY A 61 1.91 -8.76 -13.23
N LYS A 62 0.72 -8.93 -13.86
CA LYS A 62 -0.27 -7.88 -14.12
C LYS A 62 -1.56 -7.97 -13.29
N LYS A 63 -1.78 -8.97 -12.41
CA LYS A 63 -2.99 -9.06 -11.57
C LYS A 63 -2.74 -9.75 -10.23
N VAL A 64 -2.93 -8.99 -9.14
CA VAL A 64 -3.15 -9.48 -7.77
C VAL A 64 -4.49 -10.23 -7.71
N THR A 65 -4.51 -11.45 -7.15
CA THR A 65 -5.55 -11.96 -6.22
C THR A 65 -5.23 -13.37 -5.70
N LYS A 66 -5.69 -13.63 -4.47
CA LYS A 66 -5.37 -14.74 -3.55
C LYS A 66 -6.16 -16.06 -3.81
N LYS A 67 -5.61 -17.15 -3.24
CA LYS A 67 -6.22 -18.29 -2.49
C LYS A 67 -6.11 -19.72 -3.05
N ASP A 68 -5.63 -20.61 -2.14
CA ASP A 68 -5.92 -22.02 -1.80
C ASP A 68 -5.96 -23.07 -2.94
N VAL A 69 -5.41 -24.30 -2.91
CA VAL A 69 -5.46 -25.44 -1.95
C VAL A 69 -4.46 -26.54 -2.44
N VAL A 70 -3.63 -27.12 -1.53
CA VAL A 70 -3.21 -28.55 -1.30
C VAL A 70 -2.69 -29.38 -2.52
N GLU A 71 -1.56 -30.11 -2.53
CA GLU A 71 -1.05 -31.15 -1.62
C GLU A 71 0.44 -31.51 -1.89
N GLU A 72 1.03 -32.16 -0.89
CA GLU A 72 2.41 -32.58 -0.55
C GLU A 72 3.38 -33.10 -1.62
N ILE A 73 4.68 -32.75 -1.50
CA ILE A 73 5.82 -33.69 -1.45
C ILE A 73 6.92 -33.10 -0.52
N LYS A 74 7.31 -33.86 0.51
CA LYS A 74 8.45 -33.59 1.42
C LYS A 74 9.78 -33.93 0.74
N ILE A 75 10.83 -33.12 0.98
CA ILE A 75 12.19 -33.48 1.44
C ILE A 75 13.11 -32.28 1.23
N GLY A 76 13.77 -31.83 2.32
CA GLY A 76 14.89 -30.89 2.30
C GLY A 76 14.60 -29.63 3.10
N VAL A 77 14.96 -29.64 4.39
CA VAL A 77 14.94 -28.47 5.26
C VAL A 77 16.02 -27.49 4.78
N GLU A 78 15.58 -26.36 4.25
CA GLU A 78 16.20 -25.04 4.47
C GLU A 78 15.04 -24.05 4.56
N GLU A 79 14.83 -23.52 5.76
CA GLU A 79 13.84 -22.49 6.05
C GLU A 79 14.25 -21.19 5.36
N THR A 80 13.65 -20.88 4.22
CA THR A 80 13.56 -19.49 3.75
C THR A 80 12.12 -19.04 3.88
N GLU A 81 11.84 -18.64 5.12
CA GLU A 81 10.88 -17.64 5.57
C GLU A 81 9.91 -17.04 4.54
N GLU A 82 8.62 -17.35 4.70
CA GLU A 82 7.50 -16.52 4.24
C GLU A 82 7.36 -15.23 5.09
N THR A 83 8.44 -14.47 5.33
CA THR A 83 8.40 -13.33 6.27
C THR A 83 8.05 -11.98 5.62
N ASP A 84 8.17 -11.82 4.30
CA ASP A 84 8.22 -10.47 3.73
C ASP A 84 6.87 -9.74 3.52
N ALA A 85 5.75 -10.45 3.41
CA ALA A 85 4.43 -9.80 3.25
C ALA A 85 3.69 -9.55 4.59
N LEU A 86 4.00 -10.35 5.62
CA LEU A 86 3.42 -10.18 6.97
C LEU A 86 4.22 -9.14 7.77
N SER A 87 5.54 -9.07 7.57
CA SER A 87 6.43 -8.08 8.17
C SER A 87 6.02 -6.63 7.85
N ASN A 88 5.80 -6.32 6.57
CA ASN A 88 5.46 -4.96 6.13
C ASN A 88 4.07 -4.47 6.61
N ASN A 89 3.08 -5.37 6.74
CA ASN A 89 1.75 -5.00 7.25
C ASN A 89 1.76 -4.79 8.77
N PHE A 90 2.59 -5.56 9.49
CA PHE A 90 2.83 -5.35 10.91
C PHE A 90 3.45 -3.96 11.14
N GLU A 91 4.40 -3.56 10.29
CA GLU A 91 5.05 -2.24 10.36
C GLU A 91 4.05 -1.09 10.21
N LEU A 92 3.17 -1.08 9.19
CA LEU A 92 2.17 -0.02 9.01
C LEU A 92 1.20 0.10 10.20
N VAL A 93 0.70 -1.03 10.70
CA VAL A 93 -0.24 -1.04 11.82
C VAL A 93 0.43 -0.55 13.10
N GLU A 94 1.68 -0.94 13.36
CA GLU A 94 2.46 -0.45 14.49
C GLU A 94 2.76 1.05 14.37
N SER A 95 3.13 1.54 13.17
CA SER A 95 3.29 2.98 12.94
C SER A 95 2.01 3.76 13.23
N ILE A 96 0.84 3.28 12.77
CA ILE A 96 -0.44 3.93 13.05
C ILE A 96 -0.76 3.91 14.55
N ARG A 97 -0.53 2.78 15.25
CA ARG A 97 -0.73 2.67 16.70
C ARG A 97 0.17 3.62 17.48
N SER A 98 1.45 3.68 17.11
CA SER A 98 2.43 4.55 17.74
C SER A 98 2.07 6.02 17.55
N MET A 99 1.82 6.43 16.30
CA MET A 99 1.36 7.78 15.98
C MET A 99 0.08 8.16 16.75
N ALA A 100 -0.92 7.26 16.79
CA ALA A 100 -2.16 7.50 17.52
C ALA A 100 -1.90 7.65 19.03
N LYS A 101 -1.03 6.84 19.62
CA LYS A 101 -0.66 6.94 21.03
C LYS A 101 0.00 8.28 21.35
N ILE A 102 0.93 8.73 20.51
CA ILE A 102 1.62 10.02 20.69
C ILE A 102 0.61 11.18 20.60
N LEU A 103 -0.20 11.21 19.54
CA LEU A 103 -1.21 12.26 19.34
C LEU A 103 -2.29 12.24 20.42
N HIS A 104 -2.71 11.07 20.90
CA HIS A 104 -3.67 10.95 22.01
C HIS A 104 -3.11 11.55 23.30
N ASN A 105 -1.89 11.21 23.68
CA ASN A 105 -1.27 11.76 24.88
C ASN A 105 -1.19 13.30 24.78
N ARG A 106 -0.70 13.81 23.65
CA ARG A 106 -0.53 15.25 23.41
C ARG A 106 -1.86 16.01 23.37
N GLU A 107 -2.81 15.61 22.54
CA GLU A 107 -4.01 16.41 22.27
C GLU A 107 -5.14 16.12 23.25
N VAL A 108 -5.24 14.87 23.73
CA VAL A 108 -6.33 14.45 24.61
C VAL A 108 -5.95 14.56 26.08
N LYS A 109 -4.77 14.07 26.48
CA LYS A 109 -4.35 14.13 27.89
C LYS A 109 -3.76 15.49 28.26
N GLU A 110 -2.81 16.00 27.47
CA GLU A 110 -2.11 17.26 27.72
C GLU A 110 -2.86 18.49 27.17
N LYS A 111 -3.97 18.29 26.45
CA LYS A 111 -4.82 19.36 25.89
C LYS A 111 -4.10 20.31 24.94
N GLN A 112 -3.03 19.85 24.29
CA GLN A 112 -2.34 20.65 23.29
C GLN A 112 -3.16 20.72 22.00
N LYS A 113 -2.90 21.75 21.18
CA LYS A 113 -3.58 21.94 19.90
C LYS A 113 -3.05 20.97 18.82
N PRO A 114 -3.88 20.60 17.83
CA PRO A 114 -3.43 19.86 16.66
C PRO A 114 -2.34 20.59 15.87
N ILE A 115 -1.47 19.83 15.23
CA ILE A 115 -0.35 20.31 14.43
C ILE A 115 -0.71 20.21 12.95
N TYR A 116 -0.85 21.37 12.30
CA TYR A 116 -1.23 21.42 10.88
C TYR A 116 -0.05 21.51 9.92
N LYS A 117 1.16 21.77 10.43
CA LYS A 117 2.37 21.87 9.62
C LYS A 117 3.03 20.51 9.52
N PHE A 118 3.28 20.06 8.29
CA PHE A 118 3.88 18.75 8.03
C PHE A 118 5.25 18.59 8.69
N ASP A 119 6.16 19.54 8.48
CA ASP A 119 7.54 19.43 9.00
C ASP A 119 7.56 19.41 10.54
N GLU A 120 6.61 20.08 11.19
CA GLU A 120 6.46 20.08 12.66
C GLU A 120 5.86 18.76 13.16
N LEU A 121 4.81 18.27 12.51
CA LEU A 121 4.16 17.01 12.85
C LEU A 121 5.13 15.83 12.67
N ARG A 122 5.83 15.79 11.54
CA ARG A 122 6.81 14.77 11.21
C ARG A 122 7.92 14.71 12.25
N ARG A 123 8.59 15.84 12.52
CA ARG A 123 9.65 15.91 13.55
C ARG A 123 9.15 15.44 14.91
N LEU A 124 8.00 15.94 15.37
CA LEU A 124 7.46 15.55 16.67
C LEU A 124 7.22 14.05 16.79
N LEU A 125 6.72 13.43 15.72
CA LEU A 125 6.42 12.00 15.73
C LEU A 125 7.69 11.15 15.60
N GLU A 126 8.62 11.52 14.72
CA GLU A 126 9.90 10.84 14.54
C GLU A 126 10.81 10.93 15.77
N ASP A 127 10.80 12.07 16.48
CA ASP A 127 11.56 12.26 17.72
C ASP A 127 11.04 11.35 18.87
N GLN A 128 9.77 10.97 18.83
CA GLN A 128 9.15 10.11 19.84
C GLN A 128 9.21 8.62 19.47
N ASP A 129 9.19 8.31 18.18
CA ASP A 129 9.34 6.94 17.67
C ASP A 129 10.02 6.94 16.31
N SER A 130 11.26 6.44 16.28
CA SER A 130 12.08 6.34 15.07
C SER A 130 11.47 5.44 13.99
N ASN A 131 10.58 4.50 14.34
CA ASN A 131 9.89 3.66 13.37
C ASN A 131 8.94 4.48 12.48
N LEU A 132 8.56 5.69 12.90
CA LEU A 132 7.72 6.58 12.12
C LEU A 132 8.47 7.26 10.96
N ILE A 133 9.81 7.23 10.95
CA ILE A 133 10.62 7.77 9.86
C ILE A 133 10.26 7.09 8.54
N TYR A 134 10.32 5.75 8.54
CA TYR A 134 10.00 4.96 7.36
C TYR A 134 8.53 5.14 6.93
N PHE A 135 7.61 5.19 7.88
CA PHE A 135 6.20 5.48 7.60
C PHE A 135 5.98 6.81 6.88
N PHE A 136 6.64 7.88 7.33
CA PHE A 136 6.53 9.19 6.67
C PHE A 136 7.18 9.21 5.30
N ASP A 137 8.31 8.54 5.12
CA ASP A 137 8.96 8.41 3.81
C ASP A 137 8.06 7.66 2.83
N GLN A 138 7.42 6.56 3.25
CA GLN A 138 6.45 5.83 2.43
C GLN A 138 5.24 6.68 2.07
N LEU A 139 4.65 7.41 3.04
CA LEU A 139 3.54 8.32 2.76
C LEU A 139 3.91 9.43 1.77
N TYR A 140 5.12 9.98 1.92
CA TYR A 140 5.62 11.03 1.05
C TYR A 140 5.89 10.53 -0.38
N LEU A 141 6.49 9.34 -0.51
CA LEU A 141 6.68 8.68 -1.80
C LEU A 141 5.34 8.31 -2.46
N ALA A 142 4.37 7.81 -1.68
CA ALA A 142 3.04 7.47 -2.15
C ALA A 142 2.26 8.68 -2.67
N ALA A 143 2.46 9.86 -2.07
CA ALA A 143 1.89 11.12 -2.57
C ALA A 143 2.47 11.56 -3.93
N ARG A 144 3.50 10.85 -4.43
CA ARG A 144 4.12 10.94 -5.77
C ARG A 144 4.34 12.38 -6.25
N PRO A 145 5.29 13.12 -5.63
CA PRO A 145 5.67 14.44 -6.10
C PRO A 145 6.60 14.33 -7.34
N SER A 146 6.14 13.71 -8.43
CA SER A 146 6.91 13.71 -9.67
C SER A 146 6.83 15.11 -10.29
N GLU A 147 7.94 15.84 -10.19
CA GLU A 147 8.25 17.17 -10.77
C GLU A 147 7.17 18.22 -10.53
N ARG A 148 7.12 18.81 -9.33
CA ARG A 148 6.13 19.86 -9.07
C ARG A 148 6.70 21.05 -8.32
N ASN A 149 6.25 22.22 -8.75
CA ASN A 149 6.49 23.51 -8.12
C ASN A 149 6.23 23.50 -6.60
N ASN A 150 6.83 24.46 -5.88
CA ASN A 150 6.71 24.59 -4.42
C ASN A 150 5.25 24.56 -3.91
N GLN A 151 4.31 25.11 -4.70
CA GLN A 151 2.89 25.12 -4.35
C GLN A 151 2.28 23.71 -4.26
N THR A 152 2.64 22.81 -5.17
CA THR A 152 2.09 21.45 -5.11
C THR A 152 2.71 20.66 -3.97
N MET A 153 3.99 20.90 -3.66
CA MET A 153 4.66 20.29 -2.51
C MET A 153 3.97 20.66 -1.20
N GLU A 154 3.68 21.95 -1.01
CA GLU A 154 2.95 22.43 0.18
C GLU A 154 1.52 21.88 0.26
N ARG A 155 0.83 21.73 -0.88
CA ARG A 155 -0.48 21.06 -0.91
C ARG A 155 -0.37 19.60 -0.48
N MET A 156 0.64 18.86 -0.96
CA MET A 156 0.85 17.46 -0.60
C MET A 156 1.16 17.29 0.89
N LYS A 157 2.02 18.15 1.45
CA LYS A 157 2.30 18.20 2.89
C LYS A 157 1.02 18.31 3.73
N LYS A 158 0.10 19.21 3.34
CA LYS A 158 -1.21 19.36 4.02
C LYS A 158 -2.08 18.11 3.90
N ILE A 159 -2.07 17.44 2.74
CA ILE A 159 -2.80 16.19 2.54
C ILE A 159 -2.23 15.08 3.42
N ILE A 160 -0.90 14.97 3.54
CA ILE A 160 -0.25 13.97 4.39
C ILE A 160 -0.63 14.19 5.86
N VAL A 161 -0.57 15.45 6.34
CA VAL A 161 -1.03 15.79 7.70
C VAL A 161 -2.48 15.34 7.92
N PHE A 162 -3.37 15.62 6.97
CA PHE A 162 -4.76 15.18 7.05
C PHE A 162 -4.89 13.66 7.14
N ILE A 163 -4.15 12.92 6.31
CA ILE A 163 -4.13 11.44 6.33
C ILE A 163 -3.65 10.92 7.69
N CYS A 164 -2.58 11.48 8.25
CA CYS A 164 -2.07 11.10 9.57
C CYS A 164 -3.15 11.23 10.65
N TYR A 165 -3.85 12.37 10.69
CA TYR A 165 -4.95 12.57 11.64
C TYR A 165 -6.13 11.63 11.41
N LEU A 166 -6.47 11.34 10.15
CA LEU A 166 -7.51 10.36 9.84
C LEU A 166 -7.11 8.97 10.35
N LEU A 167 -5.92 8.49 10.02
CA LEU A 167 -5.41 7.18 10.47
C LEU A 167 -5.35 7.09 12.00
N ALA A 168 -4.83 8.12 12.66
CA ALA A 168 -4.79 8.18 14.12
C ALA A 168 -6.19 8.15 14.73
N SER A 169 -7.14 8.90 14.17
CA SER A 169 -8.52 8.94 14.65
C SER A 169 -9.33 7.67 14.39
N LEU A 170 -8.95 6.90 13.36
CA LEU A 170 -9.53 5.58 13.08
C LEU A 170 -9.02 4.57 14.12
N ASN A 171 -7.75 4.66 14.49
CA ASN A 171 -7.17 3.83 15.55
C ASN A 171 -7.72 4.21 16.94
N ASN A 172 -7.86 5.51 17.21
CA ASN A 172 -8.36 6.03 18.48
C ASN A 172 -9.34 7.19 18.26
N THR A 173 -10.63 6.92 18.46
CA THR A 173 -11.74 7.85 18.22
C THR A 173 -11.75 9.09 19.12
N GLN A 174 -10.94 9.11 20.18
CA GLN A 174 -10.78 10.28 21.05
C GLN A 174 -9.94 11.38 20.38
N ILE A 175 -9.10 11.03 19.39
CA ILE A 175 -8.32 11.98 18.59
C ILE A 175 -9.26 12.61 17.55
N ASN A 176 -10.05 13.58 18.00
CA ASN A 176 -11.10 14.19 17.20
C ASN A 176 -10.98 15.71 17.08
N ALA A 177 -9.91 16.30 17.59
CA ALA A 177 -9.68 17.75 17.54
C ALA A 177 -9.63 18.21 16.08
N PHE A 178 -8.79 17.56 15.25
CA PHE A 178 -8.74 17.81 13.81
C PHE A 178 -10.13 17.70 13.13
N LYS A 179 -10.90 16.63 13.39
CA LYS A 179 -12.24 16.44 12.82
C LYS A 179 -13.23 17.53 13.25
N SER A 180 -13.07 18.01 14.48
CA SER A 180 -13.89 19.09 15.03
C SER A 180 -13.59 20.39 14.31
N ASP A 181 -12.32 20.73 14.13
CA ASP A 181 -11.90 21.97 13.46
C ASP A 181 -12.34 22.00 12.00
N LEU A 182 -12.24 20.86 11.31
CA LEU A 182 -12.79 20.71 9.95
C LEU A 182 -14.31 20.88 9.92
N ALA A 183 -15.03 20.33 10.91
CA ALA A 183 -16.48 20.50 11.01
C ALA A 183 -16.87 21.96 11.27
N PHE A 184 -16.13 22.68 12.14
CA PHE A 184 -16.32 24.11 12.38
C PHE A 184 -16.06 24.94 11.14
N TYR A 185 -15.00 24.62 10.40
CA TYR A 185 -14.71 25.30 9.13
C TYR A 185 -15.86 25.11 8.12
N LEU A 186 -16.30 23.87 7.90
CA LEU A 186 -17.41 23.58 6.98
C LEU A 186 -18.71 24.27 7.39
N ASP A 187 -19.02 24.27 8.68
CA ASP A 187 -20.16 24.99 9.22
C ASP A 187 -20.05 26.51 8.99
N SER A 188 -18.86 27.10 9.18
CA SER A 188 -18.61 28.53 8.89
C SER A 188 -18.76 28.85 7.39
N ALA A 189 -18.44 27.89 6.52
CA ALA A 189 -18.68 27.94 5.09
C ALA A 189 -20.15 27.68 4.71
N ARG A 190 -21.07 27.68 5.69
CA ARG A 190 -22.52 27.45 5.54
C ARG A 190 -22.88 26.08 4.96
N THR A 191 -22.05 25.06 5.20
CA THR A 191 -22.39 23.67 4.86
C THR A 191 -23.66 23.26 5.62
N SER A 192 -24.61 22.62 4.94
CA SER A 192 -25.86 22.18 5.59
C SER A 192 -25.59 21.15 6.69
N ASN A 193 -26.51 21.04 7.66
CA ASN A 193 -26.43 20.01 8.71
C ASN A 193 -26.37 18.61 8.11
N GLU A 194 -27.08 18.37 7.00
CA GLU A 194 -27.04 17.12 6.26
C GLU A 194 -25.65 16.88 5.65
N GLY A 195 -25.07 17.88 4.98
CA GLY A 195 -23.70 17.79 4.44
C GLY A 195 -22.66 17.50 5.52
N LEU A 196 -22.76 18.19 6.67
CA LEU A 196 -21.89 17.91 7.83
C LEU A 196 -22.06 16.49 8.35
N ASN A 197 -23.30 16.00 8.45
CA ASN A 197 -23.56 14.63 8.93
C ASN A 197 -23.08 13.58 7.91
N THR A 198 -23.22 13.83 6.61
CA THR A 198 -22.67 12.96 5.56
C THR A 198 -21.17 12.83 5.69
N MET A 199 -20.46 13.95 5.85
CA MET A 199 -18.99 13.95 6.07
C MET A 199 -18.58 13.28 7.39
N ALA A 200 -19.40 13.41 8.43
CA ALA A 200 -19.16 12.75 9.70
C ALA A 200 -19.37 11.23 9.62
N ASN A 201 -20.39 10.78 8.87
CA ASN A 201 -20.71 9.36 8.68
C ASN A 201 -19.60 8.61 7.92
N ILE A 202 -18.87 9.28 7.03
CA ILE A 202 -17.67 8.73 6.38
C ILE A 202 -16.38 8.93 7.20
N GLY A 203 -16.49 9.47 8.42
CA GLY A 203 -15.40 9.58 9.37
C GLY A 203 -14.45 10.78 9.18
N ILE A 204 -14.79 11.74 8.31
CA ILE A 204 -13.93 12.90 7.99
C ILE A 204 -14.11 14.05 9.00
N THR A 205 -15.34 14.30 9.45
CA THR A 205 -15.67 15.40 10.38
C THR A 205 -16.41 14.89 11.62
N THR A 206 -16.77 15.81 12.53
CA THR A 206 -17.78 15.56 13.56
C THR A 206 -19.18 15.97 13.10
N THR A 207 -20.21 15.38 13.72
CA THR A 207 -21.62 15.67 13.37
C THR A 207 -22.00 17.14 13.61
N SER A 208 -23.02 17.61 12.88
CA SER A 208 -23.65 18.93 13.10
C SER A 208 -24.11 19.12 14.56
N ARG A 209 -24.61 18.06 15.21
CA ARG A 209 -24.99 18.08 16.62
C ARG A 209 -23.80 18.38 17.54
N THR A 210 -22.64 17.76 17.28
CA THR A 210 -21.41 18.00 18.04
C THR A 210 -20.94 19.45 17.88
N VAL A 211 -20.98 19.99 16.66
CA VAL A 211 -20.62 21.38 16.36
C VAL A 211 -21.54 22.34 17.12
N ASN A 212 -22.86 22.18 16.99
CA ASN A 212 -23.84 23.04 17.65
C ASN A 212 -23.73 23.00 19.18
N ARG A 213 -23.46 21.83 19.77
CA ARG A 213 -23.22 21.70 21.21
C ARG A 213 -21.97 22.44 21.65
N LYS A 214 -20.88 22.40 20.87
CA LYS A 214 -19.66 23.13 21.21
C LYS A 214 -19.85 24.63 21.05
N LYS A 215 -20.55 25.10 20.01
CA LYS A 215 -20.88 26.53 19.84
C LYS A 215 -21.62 27.11 21.03
N ARG A 216 -22.57 26.36 21.61
CA ARG A 216 -23.33 26.79 22.80
C ARG A 216 -22.50 26.88 24.09
N ARG A 217 -21.26 26.41 24.09
CA ARG A 217 -20.34 26.47 25.24
C ARG A 217 -19.38 27.66 25.16
N TYR A 218 -19.43 28.42 24.08
CA TYR A 218 -18.74 29.69 23.87
C TYR A 218 -19.78 30.79 23.71
#